data_AF-A0A7X0E6X3-F1
#
_entry.id   AF-A0A7X0E6X3-F1
#
_cell.length_a   1.000
_cell.length_b   1.000
_cell.length_c   1.000
_cell.angle_alpha   90.00
_cell.angle_beta   90.00
_cell.angle_gamma   90.00
#
_symmetry.space_group_name_H-M   'P 1'
#
loop_
_entity.id
_entity.type
_entity.pdbx_description
1 polymer ?
#
loop_
_entity_poly.entity_id
_entity_poly.type
_entity_poly.pdbx_seq_one_letter_code
_entity_poly.pdbx_strand_id
1 'polypeptide(L)'
;MLRRLFLAISTRPPIAALKGPDQRNDVSPASGPCACNFIAMEYYAGILNRTFLVSAFSSGIGAMRVRGVMANPGYMAPDIASNPMTYVDPGILQRYRNASSDPKSFLNLDGANFYYSMPDIVSISTDMSRKWGMGNVRYSGRIVLHLEKSKARELILLGAQDVQRIADELQNLWQQR
;
A
#
# COMPACT_ATOMS: atom_id res chain seq x y z
N MET A 1 -34.55 18.80 4.57
CA MET A 1 -33.35 18.53 5.39
C MET A 1 -32.60 17.29 4.88
N LEU A 2 -32.29 17.22 3.57
CA LEU A 2 -31.84 15.98 2.90
C LEU A 2 -30.86 16.30 1.75
N ARG A 3 -29.93 17.22 1.97
CA ARG A 3 -28.96 17.69 0.95
C ARG A 3 -27.48 17.54 1.35
N ARG A 4 -27.16 16.73 2.37
CA ARG A 4 -25.79 16.60 2.90
C ARG A 4 -25.22 15.16 2.90
N LEU A 5 -25.69 14.27 2.03
CA LEU A 5 -25.18 12.88 1.97
C LEU A 5 -24.27 12.54 0.76
N PHE A 6 -23.87 13.52 -0.05
CA PHE A 6 -23.03 13.28 -1.24
C PHE A 6 -21.67 14.01 -1.20
N LEU A 7 -21.02 14.09 -0.03
CA LEU A 7 -19.74 14.82 0.13
C LEU A 7 -18.49 13.93 0.24
N ALA A 8 -18.51 12.70 -0.25
CA ALA A 8 -17.32 11.84 -0.25
C ALA A 8 -17.09 11.05 -1.56
N ILE A 9 -17.68 11.47 -2.68
CA ILE A 9 -17.25 10.96 -4.00
C ILE A 9 -16.05 11.81 -4.43
N SER A 10 -14.91 11.59 -3.80
CA SER A 10 -13.67 12.14 -4.32
C SER A 10 -13.23 11.29 -5.51
N THR A 11 -13.06 11.98 -6.62
CA THR A 11 -12.75 11.46 -7.95
C THR A 11 -11.31 11.83 -8.32
N ARG A 12 -10.35 11.81 -7.39
CA ARG A 12 -8.99 12.26 -7.77
C ARG A 12 -8.26 11.16 -8.56
N PRO A 13 -7.64 11.49 -9.71
CA PRO A 13 -6.70 10.57 -10.36
C PRO A 13 -5.50 10.33 -9.43
N PRO A 14 -4.74 9.23 -9.61
CA PRO A 14 -3.56 8.98 -8.81
C PRO A 14 -2.55 10.13 -8.88
N ILE A 15 -1.78 10.36 -7.82
CA ILE A 15 -0.77 11.44 -7.76
C ILE A 15 0.22 11.33 -8.91
N ALA A 16 0.64 10.11 -9.27
CA ALA A 16 1.55 9.87 -10.36
C ALA A 16 0.98 10.25 -11.75
N ALA A 17 -0.36 10.27 -11.90
CA ALA A 17 -1.01 10.71 -13.13
C ALA A 17 -1.08 12.26 -13.25
N LEU A 18 -0.70 12.99 -12.20
CA LEU A 18 -0.79 14.46 -12.14
C LEU A 18 0.56 15.17 -12.34
N LYS A 19 1.69 14.46 -12.35
CA LYS A 19 3.03 15.05 -12.50
C LYS A 19 3.69 14.57 -13.78
N GLY A 20 4.18 15.52 -14.59
CA GLY A 20 5.14 15.23 -15.66
C GLY A 20 6.43 14.62 -15.12
N PRO A 21 7.29 14.06 -15.99
CA PRO A 21 8.43 13.22 -15.59
C PRO A 21 9.42 13.87 -14.59
N ASP A 22 9.47 15.21 -14.52
CA ASP A 22 10.51 15.97 -13.81
C ASP A 22 10.22 16.36 -12.35
N GLN A 23 9.07 16.02 -11.76
CA GLN A 23 8.74 16.43 -10.36
C GLN A 23 8.49 15.28 -9.40
N ARG A 24 9.21 14.16 -9.57
CA ARG A 24 9.28 13.07 -8.59
C ARG A 24 10.20 13.47 -7.44
N ASN A 25 9.77 14.42 -6.61
CA ASN A 25 10.49 14.70 -5.37
C ASN A 25 10.61 13.40 -4.56
N ASP A 26 11.85 13.07 -4.20
CA ASP A 26 12.26 11.97 -3.33
C ASP A 26 11.55 12.05 -1.97
N VAL A 27 10.32 11.54 -1.91
CA VAL A 27 9.75 11.14 -0.63
C VAL A 27 10.48 9.85 -0.26
N SER A 28 11.25 9.90 0.83
CA SER A 28 12.03 8.75 1.29
C SER A 28 11.13 7.51 1.33
N PRO A 29 11.61 6.36 0.81
CA PRO A 29 10.85 5.11 0.89
C PRO A 29 10.45 4.85 2.34
N ALA A 30 9.31 4.20 2.53
CA ALA A 30 8.93 3.75 3.87
C ALA A 30 10.10 2.95 4.46
N SER A 31 10.50 3.27 5.68
CA SER A 31 11.51 2.44 6.36
C SER A 31 10.87 1.14 6.79
N GLY A 32 11.52 0.02 6.51
CA GLY A 32 11.02 -1.31 6.81
C GLY A 32 12.15 -2.34 6.77
N PRO A 33 11.83 -3.63 6.99
CA PRO A 33 12.82 -4.70 7.13
C PRO A 33 13.63 -4.99 5.85
N CYS A 34 13.28 -4.42 4.69
CA CYS A 34 13.92 -4.74 3.41
C CYS A 34 14.29 -3.51 2.59
N ALA A 35 14.92 -3.72 1.42
CA ALA A 35 15.27 -2.64 0.49
C ALA A 35 14.04 -2.02 -0.20
N CYS A 36 13.03 -2.83 -0.50
CA CYS A 36 11.78 -2.37 -1.08
C CYS A 36 10.67 -2.38 -0.02
N ASN A 37 10.29 -1.19 0.47
CA ASN A 37 9.11 -1.03 1.31
C ASN A 37 8.24 0.13 0.86
N PHE A 38 6.93 -0.02 1.06
CA PHE A 38 5.94 0.98 0.70
C PHE A 38 4.70 0.87 1.57
N ILE A 39 3.95 1.96 1.67
CA ILE A 39 2.68 1.98 2.40
C ILE A 39 1.54 1.72 1.43
N ALA A 40 0.76 0.68 1.68
CA ALA A 40 -0.36 0.33 0.81
C ALA A 40 -1.66 0.13 1.60
N MET A 41 -2.77 0.24 0.89
CA MET A 41 -4.10 -0.04 1.39
C MET A 41 -4.76 -1.17 0.61
N GLU A 42 -5.54 -1.99 1.29
CA GLU A 42 -6.44 -2.99 0.70
C GLU A 42 -7.88 -2.71 1.15
N TYR A 43 -8.84 -2.86 0.22
CA TYR A 43 -10.25 -2.94 0.57
C TYR A 43 -10.59 -4.32 1.15
N TYR A 44 -11.11 -4.35 2.37
CA TYR A 44 -11.58 -5.53 3.05
C TYR A 44 -13.11 -5.51 3.16
N ALA A 45 -13.74 -6.60 2.72
CA ALA A 45 -15.20 -6.78 2.76
C ALA A 45 -16.02 -5.63 2.13
N GLY A 46 -15.44 -4.92 1.15
CA GLY A 46 -16.11 -3.85 0.40
C GLY A 46 -16.39 -2.54 1.15
N ILE A 47 -16.10 -2.47 2.45
CA ILE A 47 -16.48 -1.32 3.30
C ILE A 47 -15.30 -0.79 4.11
N LEU A 48 -14.35 -1.67 4.45
CA LEU A 48 -13.30 -1.37 5.41
C LEU A 48 -11.94 -1.29 4.72
N ASN A 49 -11.11 -0.33 5.12
CA ASN A 49 -9.74 -0.24 4.62
C ASN A 49 -8.75 -0.77 5.66
N ARG A 50 -7.75 -1.51 5.18
CA ARG A 50 -6.58 -1.91 5.98
C ARG A 50 -5.34 -1.29 5.38
N THR A 51 -4.52 -0.65 6.21
CA THR A 51 -3.25 -0.06 5.79
C THR A 51 -2.09 -0.95 6.24
N PHE A 52 -1.16 -1.16 5.33
CA PHE A 52 -0.02 -2.05 5.50
C PHE A 52 1.29 -1.32 5.21
N LEU A 53 2.32 -1.63 5.99
CA LEU A 53 3.70 -1.54 5.56
C LEU A 53 4.00 -2.83 4.80
N VAL A 54 4.16 -2.71 3.48
CA VAL A 54 4.53 -3.82 2.61
C VAL A 54 6.03 -3.82 2.45
N SER A 55 6.63 -5.00 2.56
CA SER A 55 8.07 -5.23 2.44
C SER A 55 8.33 -6.43 1.54
N ALA A 56 9.25 -6.27 0.59
CA ALA A 56 9.63 -7.35 -0.31
C ALA A 56 10.98 -7.95 0.11
N PHE A 57 10.97 -9.25 0.33
CA PHE A 57 12.10 -10.10 0.68
C PHE A 57 12.52 -10.90 -0.56
N SER A 58 13.72 -11.47 -0.56
CA SER A 58 14.12 -12.43 -1.61
C SER A 58 13.19 -13.66 -1.64
N SER A 59 12.64 -14.05 -0.49
CA SER A 59 11.75 -15.21 -0.36
C SER A 59 10.27 -14.93 -0.68
N GLY A 60 9.84 -13.65 -0.74
CA GLY A 60 8.43 -13.31 -0.90
C GLY A 60 8.06 -11.87 -0.54
N ILE A 61 6.77 -11.57 -0.54
CA ILE A 61 6.23 -10.25 -0.19
C ILE A 61 5.43 -10.37 1.11
N GLY A 62 5.86 -9.63 2.14
CA GLY A 62 5.20 -9.55 3.44
C GLY A 62 4.49 -8.21 3.63
N ALA A 63 3.42 -8.22 4.42
CA ALA A 63 2.70 -7.02 4.77
C ALA A 63 2.27 -7.03 6.24
N MET A 64 2.68 -5.97 6.93
CA MET A 64 2.40 -5.73 8.34
C MET A 64 1.30 -4.67 8.44
N ARG A 65 0.21 -4.96 9.14
CA ARG A 65 -0.86 -4.00 9.35
C ARG A 65 -0.37 -2.88 10.26
N VAL A 66 -0.27 -1.68 9.72
CA VAL A 66 0.26 -0.50 10.42
C VAL A 66 -0.80 0.54 10.73
N ARG A 67 -2.08 0.20 10.54
CA ARG A 67 -3.20 1.00 11.01
C ARG A 67 -4.41 0.14 11.35
N GLY A 68 -5.23 0.62 12.29
CA GLY A 68 -6.57 0.10 12.51
C GLY A 68 -7.44 0.16 11.25
N VAL A 69 -8.59 -0.50 11.31
CA VAL A 69 -9.61 -0.40 10.27
C VAL A 69 -10.05 1.06 10.12
N MET A 70 -10.07 1.56 8.88
CA MET A 70 -10.45 2.94 8.59
C MET A 70 -11.54 2.99 7.52
N ALA A 71 -12.64 3.69 7.80
CA ALA A 71 -13.67 3.96 6.79
C ALA A 71 -13.25 5.11 5.85
N ASN A 72 -12.67 6.18 6.42
CA ASN A 72 -12.14 7.33 5.67
C ASN A 72 -11.06 8.01 6.54
N PRO A 73 -9.86 8.33 6.02
CA PRO A 73 -8.99 9.26 6.72
C PRO A 73 -9.75 10.58 6.77
N GLY A 74 -9.82 11.21 7.95
CA GLY A 74 -10.38 12.57 8.05
C GLY A 74 -9.74 13.51 7.02
N TYR A 75 -10.31 14.70 6.83
CA TYR A 75 -9.72 15.67 5.92
C TYR A 75 -8.26 15.97 6.33
N MET A 76 -7.33 15.70 5.43
CA MET A 76 -5.91 16.01 5.57
C MET A 76 -5.52 17.05 4.53
N ALA A 77 -4.69 18.01 4.92
CA ALA A 77 -4.10 18.95 3.99
C ALA A 77 -3.33 18.18 2.88
N PRO A 78 -3.38 18.61 1.61
CA PRO A 78 -2.80 17.84 0.49
C PRO A 78 -1.33 17.46 0.65
N ASP A 79 -0.52 18.36 1.20
CA ASP A 79 0.89 18.17 1.54
C ASP A 79 1.10 17.06 2.57
N ILE A 80 0.29 17.05 3.64
CA ILE A 80 0.31 16.01 4.68
C ILE A 80 -0.13 14.66 4.10
N ALA A 81 -1.19 14.66 3.30
CA ALA A 81 -1.73 13.46 2.67
C ALA A 81 -0.79 12.88 1.60
N SER A 82 0.14 13.67 1.07
CA SER A 82 1.18 13.19 0.15
C SER A 82 2.28 12.41 0.86
N ASN A 83 2.47 12.53 2.18
CA ASN A 83 3.42 11.72 2.92
C ASN A 83 2.82 10.33 3.22
N PRO A 84 3.39 9.21 2.72
CA PRO A 84 2.88 7.86 3.00
C PRO A 84 2.85 7.54 4.50
N MET A 85 3.79 8.08 5.28
CA MET A 85 3.88 7.83 6.73
C MET A 85 2.74 8.47 7.53
N THR A 86 2.03 9.46 6.98
CA THR A 86 0.79 9.99 7.58
C THR A 86 -0.28 8.91 7.75
N TYR A 87 -0.23 7.88 6.92
CA TYR A 87 -1.16 6.75 6.97
C TYR A 87 -0.76 5.67 7.98
N VAL A 88 0.41 5.77 8.59
CA VAL A 88 0.95 4.82 9.56
C VAL A 88 0.59 5.25 10.98
N ASP A 89 0.14 4.31 11.81
CA ASP A 89 0.02 4.49 13.26
C ASP A 89 1.35 4.05 13.92
N PRO A 90 2.12 4.98 14.51
CA PRO A 90 3.41 4.65 15.13
C PRO A 90 3.31 3.64 16.27
N GLY A 91 2.22 3.65 17.04
CA GLY A 91 2.00 2.72 18.14
C GLY A 91 1.76 1.29 17.66
N ILE A 92 1.12 1.13 16.49
CA ILE A 92 0.98 -0.17 15.84
C ILE A 92 2.30 -0.60 15.20
N LEU A 93 2.99 0.31 14.48
CA LEU A 93 4.27 0.01 13.84
C LEU A 93 5.32 -0.48 14.87
N GLN A 94 5.33 0.11 16.07
CA GLN A 94 6.24 -0.26 17.15
C GLN A 94 6.19 -1.75 17.52
N ARG A 95 5.05 -2.42 17.31
CA ARG A 95 4.90 -3.87 17.57
C ARG A 95 5.81 -4.72 16.70
N TYR A 96 6.20 -4.21 15.54
CA TYR A 96 7.06 -4.87 14.57
C TYR A 96 8.53 -4.50 14.71
N ARG A 97 8.92 -3.65 15.68
CA ARG A 97 10.32 -3.21 15.85
C ARG A 97 11.31 -4.37 16.02
N ASN A 98 10.85 -5.45 16.63
CA ASN A 98 11.63 -6.66 16.86
C ASN A 98 11.24 -7.81 15.91
N ALA A 99 10.38 -7.56 14.92
CA ALA A 99 10.07 -8.57 13.91
C ALA A 99 11.34 -8.79 13.08
N SER A 100 11.80 -10.03 13.07
CA SER A 100 12.92 -10.47 12.24
C SER A 100 12.52 -10.50 10.76
N SER A 101 13.47 -10.79 9.88
CA SER A 101 13.17 -11.08 8.47
C SER A 101 12.36 -12.37 8.26
N ASP A 102 12.19 -13.22 9.29
CA ASP A 102 11.30 -14.39 9.22
C ASP A 102 9.83 -13.94 9.20
N PRO A 103 9.07 -14.27 8.14
CA PRO A 103 7.66 -13.91 8.04
C PRO A 103 6.81 -14.36 9.24
N LYS A 104 7.13 -15.51 9.85
CA LYS A 104 6.39 -16.01 11.01
C LYS A 104 6.40 -15.02 12.17
N SER A 105 7.48 -14.26 12.31
CA SER A 105 7.65 -13.30 13.41
C SER A 105 6.61 -12.17 13.36
N PHE A 106 6.19 -11.72 12.18
CA PHE A 106 5.13 -10.72 12.07
C PHE A 106 3.75 -11.35 11.86
N LEU A 107 3.62 -12.50 11.17
CA LEU A 107 2.31 -13.13 10.92
C LEU A 107 1.56 -13.47 12.21
N ASN A 108 2.27 -13.84 13.27
CA ASN A 108 1.67 -14.17 14.57
C ASN A 108 1.21 -12.95 15.37
N LEU A 109 1.64 -11.73 15.00
CA LEU A 109 1.30 -10.51 15.74
C LEU A 109 -0.08 -9.94 15.37
N ASP A 110 -0.56 -10.23 14.15
CA ASP A 110 -1.84 -9.71 13.67
C ASP A 110 -2.40 -10.59 12.56
N GLY A 111 -3.63 -11.09 12.72
CA GLY A 111 -4.27 -11.95 11.72
C GLY A 111 -4.62 -11.26 10.39
N ALA A 112 -4.49 -9.94 10.31
CA ALA A 112 -4.59 -9.22 9.04
C ALA A 112 -3.27 -9.17 8.27
N ASN A 113 -2.13 -9.47 8.91
CA ASN A 113 -0.84 -9.56 8.23
C ASN A 113 -0.90 -10.69 7.20
N PHE A 114 -0.12 -10.56 6.13
CA PHE A 114 -0.01 -11.59 5.13
C PHE A 114 1.41 -11.71 4.62
N TYR A 115 1.70 -12.87 4.04
CA TYR A 115 2.93 -13.14 3.34
C TYR A 115 2.60 -14.04 2.14
N TYR A 116 3.16 -13.70 0.98
CA TYR A 116 3.13 -14.55 -0.20
C TYR A 116 4.55 -14.95 -0.54
N SER A 117 4.80 -16.24 -0.70
CA SER A 117 6.10 -16.69 -1.17
C SER A 117 6.27 -16.31 -2.65
N MET A 118 7.52 -16.14 -3.11
CA MET A 118 7.75 -15.83 -4.53
C MET A 118 7.17 -16.86 -5.50
N PRO A 119 7.21 -18.18 -5.22
CA PRO A 119 6.53 -19.18 -6.05
C PRO A 119 5.01 -18.98 -6.16
N ASP A 120 4.35 -18.51 -5.09
CA ASP A 120 2.89 -18.28 -5.10
C ASP A 120 2.47 -17.10 -6.00
N ILE A 121 3.42 -16.22 -6.35
CA ILE A 121 3.20 -15.04 -7.19
C ILE A 121 3.41 -15.43 -8.65
N VAL A 122 2.32 -15.37 -9.42
CA VAL A 122 2.28 -15.69 -10.85
C VAL A 122 2.72 -14.49 -11.70
N SER A 123 2.31 -13.28 -11.33
CA SER A 123 2.74 -12.05 -11.99
C SER A 123 2.50 -10.82 -11.11
N ILE A 124 3.17 -9.73 -11.46
CA ILE A 124 3.04 -8.42 -10.81
C ILE A 124 2.67 -7.40 -11.90
N SER A 125 1.63 -6.60 -11.67
CA SER A 125 1.19 -5.58 -12.63
C SER A 125 0.82 -4.28 -11.92
N THR A 126 0.95 -3.15 -12.62
CA THR A 126 0.52 -1.84 -12.13
C THR A 126 -0.82 -1.43 -12.73
N ASP A 127 -1.67 -0.76 -11.96
CA ASP A 127 -2.90 -0.13 -12.44
C ASP A 127 -2.95 1.36 -12.03
N MET A 128 -2.84 2.23 -13.04
CA MET A 128 -2.84 3.69 -12.89
C MET A 128 -4.21 4.31 -13.16
N SER A 129 -5.24 3.49 -13.42
CA SER A 129 -6.60 3.99 -13.58
C SER A 129 -7.15 4.52 -12.25
N ARG A 130 -8.16 5.39 -12.34
CA ARG A 130 -8.82 5.98 -11.17
C ARG A 130 -9.52 4.89 -10.35
N LYS A 131 -9.34 4.93 -9.03
CA LYS A 131 -10.11 4.12 -8.08
C LYS A 131 -11.27 4.91 -7.49
N TRP A 132 -12.49 4.39 -7.67
CA TRP A 132 -13.70 4.95 -7.09
C TRP A 132 -13.81 4.63 -5.59
N GLY A 133 -14.50 5.49 -4.84
CA GLY A 133 -14.73 5.28 -3.40
C GLY A 133 -13.54 5.64 -2.49
N MET A 134 -12.52 6.33 -3.01
CA MET A 134 -11.32 6.68 -2.26
C MET A 134 -11.49 7.88 -1.33
N GLY A 135 -12.54 8.70 -1.48
CA GLY A 135 -12.69 9.90 -0.65
C GLY A 135 -11.43 10.78 -0.70
N ASN A 136 -11.08 11.42 0.42
CA ASN A 136 -9.92 12.32 0.45
C ASN A 136 -8.57 11.59 0.52
N VAL A 137 -8.55 10.26 0.44
CA VAL A 137 -7.32 9.46 0.42
C VAL A 137 -6.50 9.82 -0.82
N ARG A 138 -5.23 10.18 -0.59
CA ARG A 138 -4.26 10.38 -1.66
C ARG A 138 -3.52 9.07 -1.91
N TYR A 139 -3.33 8.74 -3.18
CA TYR A 139 -2.64 7.52 -3.60
C TYR A 139 -1.92 7.75 -4.93
N SER A 140 -0.84 7.03 -5.15
CA SER A 140 -0.01 7.14 -6.36
C SER A 140 -0.43 6.21 -7.49
N GLY A 141 -1.11 5.12 -7.17
CA GLY A 141 -1.55 4.09 -8.12
C GLY A 141 -1.76 2.78 -7.39
N ARG A 142 -1.80 1.68 -8.14
CA ARG A 142 -1.98 0.35 -7.57
C ARG A 142 -0.95 -0.63 -8.10
N ILE A 143 -0.56 -1.56 -7.24
CA ILE A 143 0.15 -2.78 -7.61
C ILE A 143 -0.80 -3.95 -7.38
N VAL A 144 -0.89 -4.84 -8.36
CA VAL A 144 -1.70 -6.06 -8.29
C VAL A 144 -0.75 -7.25 -8.30
N LEU A 145 -0.79 -8.03 -7.22
CA LEU A 145 -0.12 -9.32 -7.12
C LEU A 145 -1.10 -10.38 -7.62
N HIS A 146 -0.81 -11.01 -8.75
CA HIS A 146 -1.55 -12.16 -9.25
C HIS A 146 -0.96 -13.41 -8.62
N LEU A 147 -1.79 -14.16 -7.92
CA LEU A 147 -1.40 -15.33 -7.16
C LEU A 147 -1.92 -16.59 -7.86
N GLU A 148 -1.42 -17.75 -7.43
CA GLU A 148 -1.98 -19.02 -7.87
C GLU A 148 -3.51 -19.11 -7.64
N LYS A 149 -4.16 -20.00 -8.40
CA LYS A 149 -5.61 -20.27 -8.31
C LYS A 149 -6.47 -19.03 -8.61
N SER A 150 -5.98 -18.18 -9.51
CA SER A 150 -6.67 -16.97 -9.99
C SER A 150 -7.04 -15.98 -8.88
N LYS A 151 -6.33 -16.02 -7.76
CA LYS A 151 -6.47 -15.01 -6.70
C LYS A 151 -5.64 -13.79 -7.08
N ALA A 152 -6.09 -12.62 -6.69
CA ALA A 152 -5.34 -11.39 -6.84
C ALA A 152 -5.38 -10.59 -5.54
N ARG A 153 -4.29 -9.88 -5.25
CA ARG A 153 -4.25 -8.88 -4.19
C ARG A 153 -3.94 -7.52 -4.79
N GLU A 154 -4.86 -6.58 -4.62
CA GLU A 154 -4.68 -5.19 -5.02
C GLU A 154 -4.11 -4.39 -3.83
N LEU A 155 -3.02 -3.68 -4.08
CA LEU A 155 -2.31 -2.82 -3.13
C LEU A 155 -2.37 -1.38 -3.64
N ILE A 156 -3.11 -0.52 -2.95
CA ILE A 156 -3.27 0.90 -3.31
C ILE A 156 -2.18 1.69 -2.60
N LEU A 157 -1.24 2.25 -3.35
CA LEU A 157 -0.05 2.92 -2.78
C LEU A 157 -0.46 4.28 -2.20
N LEU A 158 -0.48 4.41 -0.88
CA LEU A 158 -0.94 5.61 -0.18
C LEU A 158 0.08 6.75 -0.23
N GLY A 159 -0.40 7.98 -0.35
CA GLY A 159 0.47 9.16 -0.51
C GLY A 159 1.20 9.18 -1.86
N ALA A 160 2.26 9.99 -1.93
CA ALA A 160 3.13 10.13 -3.09
C ALA A 160 4.26 9.11 -2.99
N GLN A 161 4.14 8.03 -3.77
CA GLN A 161 5.13 6.98 -3.95
C GLN A 161 5.40 6.75 -5.45
N ASP A 162 6.61 6.36 -5.82
CA ASP A 162 6.96 6.03 -7.22
C ASP A 162 6.51 4.59 -7.54
N VAL A 163 5.36 4.47 -8.20
CA VAL A 163 4.75 3.17 -8.53
C VAL A 163 5.64 2.35 -9.44
N GLN A 164 6.30 2.99 -10.42
CA GLN A 164 7.13 2.28 -11.38
C GLN A 164 8.38 1.73 -10.72
N ARG A 165 9.08 2.57 -9.91
CA ARG A 165 10.26 2.12 -9.17
C ARG A 165 9.93 0.94 -8.25
N ILE A 166 8.82 1.01 -7.52
CA ILE A 166 8.39 -0.08 -6.63
C ILE A 166 8.07 -1.33 -7.46
N ALA A 167 7.34 -1.20 -8.56
CA ALA A 167 7.02 -2.32 -9.44
C ALA A 167 8.28 -2.98 -10.02
N ASP A 168 9.26 -2.18 -10.46
CA ASP A 168 10.54 -2.66 -11.00
C ASP A 168 11.33 -3.42 -9.92
N GLU A 169 11.39 -2.89 -8.68
CA GLU A 169 12.03 -3.59 -7.55
C GLU A 169 11.37 -4.93 -7.25
N LEU A 170 10.03 -4.97 -7.20
CA LEU A 170 9.28 -6.21 -7.00
C LEU A 170 9.50 -7.21 -8.15
N GLN A 171 9.53 -6.72 -9.38
CA GLN A 171 9.73 -7.52 -10.59
C GLN A 171 11.12 -8.14 -10.63
N ASN A 172 12.15 -7.35 -10.27
CA ASN A 172 13.53 -7.83 -10.17
C ASN A 172 13.66 -8.94 -9.13
N LEU A 173 13.04 -8.77 -7.94
CA LEU A 173 13.04 -9.80 -6.91
C LEU A 173 12.31 -11.06 -7.37
N TRP A 174 11.18 -10.91 -8.05
CA TRP A 174 10.41 -12.05 -8.57
C TRP A 174 11.16 -12.82 -9.67
N GLN A 175 11.96 -12.15 -10.51
CA GLN A 175 12.76 -12.79 -11.55
C GLN A 175 13.98 -13.56 -11.03
N GLN A 176 14.39 -13.31 -9.79
CA GLN A 176 15.51 -14.00 -9.13
C GLN A 176 15.09 -15.31 -8.44
N ARG A 177 13.83 -15.73 -8.58
CA ARG A 177 13.25 -16.94 -7.95
C ARG A 177 13.80 -18.25 -8.51
#